data_AF-A0A438HQ43-F1
#
_entry.id   AF-A0A438HQ43-F1
#
_cell.length_a   1.000
_cell.length_b   1.000
_cell.length_c   1.000
_cell.angle_alpha   90.00
_cell.angle_beta   90.00
_cell.angle_gamma   90.00
#
_symmetry.space_group_name_H-M   'P 1'
#
loop_
_entity.id
_entity.type
_entity.pdbx_description
1 polymer ?
#
loop_
_entity_poly.entity_id
_entity_poly.type
_entity_poly.pdbx_seq_one_letter_code
_entity_poly.pdbx_strand_id
1 'polypeptide(L)'
;MRIIRDKANGTLKLSQSEYVKKVLSWFNMNEAKPVSTPLGSHFKLSKEQSSKTDEERDHMNKVPYALAIDSFMYAMVCTRPDIAHAMGVVSRFMSASLKLQGYVDVDFAGDIDSRKSTTGFVFNLGGTTISWASNLQKIVTLPTTKAKFVAETEAGKEMIWLHGFLDELVEVVRSFNWSSSLRIGGFVAGMRDCFLEDSGLMLVIELVSKWEIYWALWSLVLFDPV
;
A
#
# COMPACT_ATOMS: atom_id res chain seq x y z
N MET A 1 -7.94 -8.53 -3.59
CA MET A 1 -7.17 -9.47 -4.44
C MET A 1 -7.87 -10.82 -4.43
N ARG A 2 -8.17 -11.41 -5.59
CA ARG A 2 -8.77 -12.76 -5.70
C ARG A 2 -7.68 -13.73 -6.18
N ILE A 3 -7.49 -14.81 -5.43
CA ILE A 3 -6.52 -15.86 -5.76
C ILE A 3 -7.31 -17.12 -6.12
N ILE A 4 -7.12 -17.64 -7.32
CA ILE A 4 -7.75 -18.87 -7.79
C ILE A 4 -6.66 -19.91 -7.90
N ARG A 5 -6.81 -21.01 -7.16
CA ARG A 5 -5.87 -22.13 -7.14
C ARG A 5 -6.54 -23.33 -7.81
N ASP A 6 -5.97 -23.78 -8.92
CA ASP A 6 -6.35 -25.03 -9.57
C ASP A 6 -5.27 -26.07 -9.33
N LYS A 7 -5.51 -26.98 -8.38
CA LYS A 7 -4.56 -28.04 -8.02
C LYS A 7 -4.46 -29.12 -9.09
N ALA A 8 -5.52 -29.37 -9.86
CA ALA A 8 -5.53 -30.40 -10.88
C ALA A 8 -4.64 -30.02 -12.06
N ASN A 9 -4.68 -28.74 -12.45
CA ASN A 9 -3.86 -28.18 -13.52
C ASN A 9 -2.58 -27.49 -13.02
N GLY A 10 -2.28 -27.57 -11.72
CA GLY A 10 -1.13 -26.89 -11.11
C GLY A 10 -1.08 -25.37 -11.33
N THR A 11 -2.22 -24.72 -11.58
CA THR A 11 -2.29 -23.33 -12.03
C THR A 11 -2.71 -22.40 -10.88
N LEU A 12 -2.00 -21.29 -10.74
CA LEU A 12 -2.33 -20.20 -9.82
C LEU A 12 -2.70 -18.95 -10.63
N LYS A 13 -3.90 -18.40 -10.42
CA LYS A 13 -4.36 -17.15 -11.06
C LYS A 13 -4.60 -16.08 -10.01
N LEU A 14 -4.14 -14.86 -10.30
CA LEU A 14 -4.33 -13.67 -9.48
C LEU A 14 -5.23 -12.69 -10.23
N SER A 15 -6.22 -12.10 -9.55
CA SER A 15 -7.11 -11.10 -10.14
C SER A 15 -7.34 -9.92 -9.19
N GLN A 16 -7.15 -8.71 -9.70
CA GLN A 16 -7.45 -7.45 -9.02
C GLN A 16 -8.65 -6.71 -9.64
N SER A 17 -9.51 -7.39 -10.38
CA SER A 17 -10.69 -6.81 -11.04
C SER A 17 -11.53 -5.93 -10.11
N GLU A 18 -11.81 -6.40 -8.89
CA GLU A 18 -12.57 -5.63 -7.90
C GLU A 18 -11.85 -4.37 -7.40
N TYR A 19 -10.52 -4.40 -7.31
CA TYR A 19 -9.75 -3.21 -6.95
C TYR A 19 -9.80 -2.17 -8.07
N VAL A 20 -9.55 -2.60 -9.32
CA VAL A 20 -9.59 -1.72 -10.48
C VAL A 20 -10.97 -1.08 -10.67
N LYS A 21 -12.06 -1.85 -10.48
CA LYS A 21 -13.43 -1.31 -10.51
C LYS A 21 -13.65 -0.23 -9.44
N LYS A 22 -13.15 -0.44 -8.21
CA LYS A 22 -13.23 0.57 -7.14
C LYS A 22 -12.49 1.85 -7.51
N VAL A 23 -11.27 1.73 -8.03
CA VAL A 23 -10.49 2.89 -8.51
C VAL A 23 -11.26 3.64 -9.61
N LEU A 24 -11.77 2.92 -10.62
CA LEU A 24 -12.57 3.54 -11.69
C LEU A 24 -13.82 4.24 -11.15
N SER A 25 -14.50 3.65 -10.15
CA SER A 25 -15.67 4.28 -9.55
C SER A 25 -15.33 5.56 -8.78
N TRP A 26 -14.18 5.60 -8.10
CA TRP A 26 -13.72 6.78 -7.36
C TRP A 26 -13.47 7.96 -8.31
N PHE A 27 -12.87 7.70 -9.46
CA PHE A 27 -12.57 8.74 -10.46
C PHE A 27 -13.69 8.97 -11.47
N ASN A 28 -14.89 8.39 -11.25
CA ASN A 28 -16.04 8.50 -12.14
C ASN A 28 -15.74 8.03 -13.59
N MET A 29 -14.96 6.94 -13.72
CA MET A 29 -14.51 6.36 -14.99
C MET A 29 -15.12 4.96 -15.26
N ASN A 30 -16.34 4.69 -14.76
CA ASN A 30 -16.98 3.38 -14.87
C ASN A 30 -17.25 2.94 -16.32
N GLU A 31 -17.42 3.90 -17.24
CA GLU A 31 -17.70 3.67 -18.66
C GLU A 31 -16.43 3.74 -19.53
N ALA A 32 -15.24 3.75 -18.92
CA ALA A 32 -13.98 3.83 -19.65
C ALA A 32 -13.81 2.61 -20.57
N LYS A 33 -13.50 2.88 -21.85
CA LYS A 33 -13.29 1.84 -22.85
C LYS A 33 -12.03 1.03 -22.52
N PRO A 34 -12.09 -0.32 -22.52
CA PRO A 34 -10.90 -1.14 -22.33
C PRO A 34 -9.98 -1.02 -23.53
N VAL A 35 -8.69 -0.79 -23.28
CA VAL A 35 -7.63 -0.73 -24.29
C VAL A 35 -6.49 -1.63 -23.86
N SER A 36 -5.92 -2.40 -24.79
CA SER A 36 -4.81 -3.31 -24.52
C SER A 36 -3.48 -2.59 -24.27
N THR A 37 -3.31 -1.43 -24.89
CA THR A 37 -2.09 -0.61 -24.78
C THR A 37 -2.49 0.76 -24.22
N PRO A 38 -2.25 1.01 -22.92
CA PRO A 38 -2.75 2.21 -22.24
C PRO A 38 -2.18 3.52 -22.82
N LEU A 39 -0.98 3.47 -23.40
CA LEU A 39 -0.35 4.61 -24.08
C LEU A 39 0.28 4.14 -25.40
N GLY A 40 -0.31 4.55 -26.52
CA GLY A 40 0.23 4.26 -27.85
C GLY A 40 1.53 5.01 -28.13
N SER A 41 2.45 4.41 -28.89
CA SER A 41 3.78 5.00 -29.21
C SER A 41 3.72 6.37 -29.90
N HIS A 42 2.60 6.70 -30.53
CA HIS A 42 2.36 7.97 -31.21
C HIS A 42 1.95 9.10 -30.25
N PHE A 43 1.54 8.79 -29.02
CA PHE A 43 1.22 9.79 -28.01
C PHE A 43 2.50 10.29 -27.34
N LYS A 44 2.94 11.49 -27.72
CA LYS A 44 3.99 12.22 -27.02
C LYS A 44 3.35 13.26 -26.13
N LEU A 45 3.39 13.01 -24.82
CA LEU A 45 2.98 14.01 -23.83
C LEU A 45 4.01 15.14 -23.82
N SER A 46 3.54 16.38 -23.85
CA SER A 46 4.41 17.56 -23.79
C SER A 46 3.97 18.54 -22.71
N LYS A 47 4.91 19.40 -22.27
CA LYS A 47 4.60 20.46 -21.30
C LYS A 47 3.60 21.47 -21.87
N GLU A 48 3.46 21.57 -23.18
CA GLU A 48 2.46 22.47 -23.79
C GLU A 48 1.01 22.03 -23.53
N GLN A 49 0.79 20.78 -23.12
CA GLN A 49 -0.52 20.25 -22.72
C GLN A 49 -0.83 20.48 -21.23
N SER A 50 0.09 21.10 -20.48
CA SER A 50 -0.19 21.52 -19.10
C SER A 50 -1.15 22.71 -19.07
N SER A 51 -1.91 22.84 -17.98
CA SER A 51 -2.84 23.95 -17.76
C SER A 51 -2.12 25.30 -17.88
N LYS A 52 -2.59 26.14 -18.80
CA LYS A 52 -1.97 27.45 -19.06
C LYS A 52 -2.64 28.54 -18.24
N THR A 53 -3.94 28.41 -18.03
CA THR A 53 -4.79 29.40 -17.35
C THR A 53 -5.06 29.00 -15.90
N ASP A 54 -5.29 29.99 -15.04
CA ASP A 54 -5.53 29.75 -13.61
C ASP A 54 -6.87 29.05 -13.36
N GLU A 55 -7.88 29.28 -14.20
CA GLU A 55 -9.16 28.59 -14.12
C GLU A 55 -9.05 27.09 -14.46
N GLU A 56 -8.17 26.73 -15.40
CA GLU A 56 -7.86 25.33 -15.71
C GLU A 56 -7.13 24.67 -14.54
N ARG A 57 -6.20 25.38 -13.89
CA ARG A 57 -5.51 24.91 -12.67
C ARG A 57 -6.51 24.67 -11.55
N ASP A 58 -7.43 25.60 -11.32
CA ASP A 58 -8.46 25.47 -10.28
C ASP A 58 -9.45 24.34 -10.57
N HIS A 59 -9.77 24.08 -11.83
CA HIS A 59 -10.53 22.90 -12.21
C HIS A 59 -9.71 21.62 -11.95
N MET A 60 -8.44 21.58 -12.36
CA MET A 60 -7.58 20.41 -12.21
C MET A 60 -7.29 20.08 -10.74
N ASN A 61 -7.19 21.08 -9.87
CA ASN A 61 -7.04 20.91 -8.43
C ASN A 61 -8.21 20.17 -7.77
N LYS A 62 -9.39 20.12 -8.40
CA LYS A 62 -10.55 19.37 -7.89
C LYS A 62 -10.40 17.86 -8.06
N VAL A 63 -9.52 17.41 -8.96
CA VAL A 63 -9.28 15.99 -9.23
C VAL A 63 -7.93 15.60 -8.61
N PRO A 64 -7.89 14.65 -7.66
CA PRO A 64 -6.64 14.24 -7.05
C PRO A 64 -5.87 13.31 -8.01
N TYR A 65 -5.23 13.88 -9.03
CA TYR A 65 -4.46 13.14 -10.04
C TYR A 65 -3.33 12.31 -9.44
N ALA A 66 -2.69 12.81 -8.37
CA ALA A 66 -1.68 12.06 -7.65
C ALA A 66 -2.24 10.75 -7.08
N LEU A 67 -3.36 10.84 -6.38
CA LEU A 67 -4.06 9.68 -5.84
C LEU A 67 -4.48 8.68 -6.92
N ALA A 68 -4.87 9.17 -8.10
CA ALA A 68 -5.21 8.32 -9.24
C ALA A 68 -3.99 7.52 -9.70
N ILE A 69 -2.88 8.21 -9.94
CA ILE A 69 -1.63 7.62 -10.40
C ILE A 69 -1.11 6.63 -9.37
N ASP A 70 -1.12 6.98 -8.09
CA ASP A 70 -0.65 6.09 -7.02
C ASP A 70 -1.55 4.84 -6.87
N SER A 71 -2.86 4.98 -7.05
CA SER A 71 -3.79 3.83 -7.05
C SER A 71 -3.50 2.88 -8.24
N PHE A 72 -3.17 3.44 -9.41
CA PHE A 72 -2.72 2.62 -10.54
C PHE A 72 -1.32 2.02 -10.32
N MET A 73 -0.45 2.68 -9.54
CA MET A 73 0.85 2.15 -9.16
C MET A 73 0.74 0.88 -8.30
N TYR A 74 -0.28 0.77 -7.44
CA TYR A 74 -0.56 -0.50 -6.76
C TYR A 74 -0.91 -1.63 -7.75
N ALA A 75 -1.77 -1.32 -8.74
CA ALA A 75 -2.18 -2.31 -9.73
C ALA A 75 -1.00 -2.79 -10.60
N MET A 76 -0.09 -1.89 -10.99
CA MET A 76 1.07 -2.26 -11.81
C MET A 76 2.08 -3.12 -11.06
N VAL A 77 2.35 -2.83 -9.78
CA VAL A 77 3.27 -3.61 -8.93
C VAL A 77 2.74 -5.04 -8.73
N CYS A 78 1.42 -5.19 -8.56
CA CYS A 78 0.83 -6.48 -8.19
C CYS A 78 0.42 -7.38 -9.35
N THR A 79 -0.29 -6.85 -10.37
CA THR A 79 -0.95 -7.69 -11.39
C THR A 79 -0.96 -7.14 -12.82
N ARG A 80 -0.65 -5.86 -13.03
CA ARG A 80 -0.78 -5.18 -14.33
C ARG A 80 0.51 -4.47 -14.75
N PRO A 81 1.63 -5.18 -14.97
CA PRO A 81 2.87 -4.54 -15.40
C PRO A 81 2.74 -3.85 -16.78
N ASP A 82 1.71 -4.18 -17.56
CA ASP A 82 1.41 -3.57 -18.86
C ASP A 82 1.04 -2.07 -18.78
N ILE A 83 0.55 -1.59 -17.64
CA ILE A 83 0.28 -0.14 -17.43
C ILE A 83 1.52 0.63 -16.95
N ALA A 84 2.63 -0.05 -16.64
CA ALA A 84 3.81 0.57 -16.02
C ALA A 84 4.40 1.69 -16.86
N HIS A 85 4.56 1.47 -18.17
CA HIS A 85 5.08 2.47 -19.09
C HIS A 85 4.20 3.72 -19.13
N ALA A 86 2.87 3.56 -19.20
CA ALA A 86 1.96 4.70 -19.24
C ALA A 86 2.02 5.52 -17.94
N MET A 87 2.04 4.85 -16.78
CA MET A 87 2.14 5.52 -15.49
C MET A 87 3.49 6.24 -15.32
N GLY A 88 4.60 5.64 -15.78
CA GLY A 88 5.93 6.26 -15.74
C GLY A 88 6.07 7.49 -16.64
N VAL A 89 5.37 7.55 -17.77
CA VAL A 89 5.34 8.77 -18.59
C VAL A 89 4.49 9.85 -17.92
N VAL A 90 3.31 9.50 -17.40
CA VAL A 90 2.39 10.46 -16.76
C VAL A 90 2.96 11.04 -15.47
N SER A 91 3.67 10.24 -14.66
CA SER A 91 4.26 10.68 -13.39
C SER A 91 5.27 11.82 -13.56
N ARG A 92 5.97 11.90 -14.70
CA ARG A 92 6.92 12.99 -15.03
C ARG A 92 6.27 14.36 -15.18
N PHE A 93 4.96 14.40 -15.42
CA PHE A 93 4.19 15.64 -15.55
C PHE A 93 3.46 16.00 -14.25
N MET A 94 3.60 15.18 -13.20
CA MET A 94 3.09 15.54 -11.88
C MET A 94 4.03 16.57 -11.24
N SER A 95 3.46 17.67 -10.75
CA SER A 95 4.22 18.63 -9.93
C SER A 95 4.47 18.10 -8.51
N ALA A 96 3.77 17.04 -8.10
CA ALA A 96 3.89 16.45 -6.78
C ALA A 96 5.08 15.47 -6.74
N SER A 97 5.96 15.66 -5.76
CA SER A 97 7.05 14.75 -5.48
C SER A 97 6.52 13.44 -4.93
N LEU A 98 6.75 12.33 -5.64
CA LEU A 98 6.44 11.00 -5.12
C LEU A 98 7.50 10.64 -4.08
N LYS A 99 7.06 10.50 -2.82
CA LYS A 99 7.92 10.07 -1.70
C LYS A 99 7.59 8.63 -1.33
N LEU A 100 8.59 7.76 -1.42
CA LEU A 100 8.51 6.38 -0.95
C LEU A 100 8.74 6.33 0.57
N GLN A 101 7.76 5.81 1.32
CA GLN A 101 7.82 5.62 2.77
C GLN A 101 7.51 4.17 3.11
N GLY A 102 8.24 3.59 4.05
CA GLY A 102 8.07 2.20 4.47
C GLY A 102 7.89 2.09 5.98
N TYR A 103 6.94 1.26 6.39
CA TYR A 103 6.67 0.91 7.78
C TYR A 103 6.83 -0.58 7.95
N VAL A 104 7.46 -1.00 9.04
CA VAL A 104 7.65 -2.41 9.38
C VAL A 104 7.23 -2.63 10.83
N ASP A 105 6.57 -3.75 11.07
CA ASP A 105 6.18 -4.20 12.40
C ASP A 105 6.41 -5.70 12.57
N VAL A 106 6.51 -6.14 13.82
CA VAL A 106 6.66 -7.57 14.15
C VAL A 106 5.82 -7.93 15.37
N ASP A 107 4.99 -8.95 15.19
CA ASP A 107 4.25 -9.60 16.27
C ASP A 107 5.08 -10.76 16.82
N PHE A 108 5.71 -10.58 17.97
CA PHE A 108 6.68 -11.51 18.53
C PHE A 108 5.98 -12.73 19.15
N ALA A 109 6.36 -13.93 18.68
CA ALA A 109 5.83 -15.20 19.17
C ALA A 109 4.28 -15.25 19.28
N GLY A 110 3.60 -14.51 18.41
CA GLY A 110 2.14 -14.42 18.36
C GLY A 110 1.46 -15.72 17.90
N ASP A 111 2.18 -16.56 17.15
CA ASP A 111 1.68 -17.89 16.80
C ASP A 111 1.79 -18.86 17.98
N ILE A 112 0.66 -19.36 18.47
CA ILE A 112 0.63 -20.19 19.68
C ILE A 112 1.27 -21.56 19.46
N ASP A 113 1.11 -22.15 18.28
CA ASP A 113 1.52 -23.51 17.98
C ASP A 113 3.03 -23.60 17.71
N SER A 114 3.56 -22.71 16.86
CA SER A 114 4.97 -22.73 16.47
C SER A 114 5.84 -21.72 17.20
N ARG A 115 5.23 -20.80 17.98
CA ARG A 115 5.92 -19.68 18.67
C ARG A 115 6.72 -18.79 17.72
N LYS A 116 6.39 -18.82 16.43
CA LYS A 116 7.00 -17.98 15.41
C LYS A 116 6.43 -16.57 15.48
N SER A 117 7.27 -15.61 15.13
CA SER A 117 6.86 -14.21 15.03
C SER A 117 6.23 -13.94 13.66
N THR A 118 5.32 -12.98 13.57
CA THR A 118 4.74 -12.53 12.30
C THR A 118 5.33 -11.18 11.92
N THR A 119 5.94 -11.09 10.74
CA THR A 119 6.46 -9.84 10.18
C THR A 119 5.38 -9.18 9.34
N GLY A 120 5.15 -7.88 9.53
CA GLY A 120 4.33 -7.05 8.66
C GLY A 120 5.12 -5.88 8.10
N PHE A 121 4.89 -5.51 6.85
CA PHE A 121 5.38 -4.24 6.30
C PHE A 121 4.35 -3.61 5.35
N VAL A 122 4.43 -2.30 5.22
CA VAL A 122 3.61 -1.48 4.33
C VAL A 122 4.49 -0.39 3.71
N PHE A 123 4.47 -0.28 2.39
CA PHE A 123 5.14 0.76 1.62
C PHE A 123 4.10 1.67 0.98
N ASN A 124 4.26 2.97 1.22
CA ASN A 124 3.42 4.03 0.68
C ASN A 124 4.23 4.87 -0.32
N LEU A 125 3.56 5.30 -1.39
CA LEU A 125 4.07 6.23 -2.39
C LEU A 125 3.04 7.35 -2.54
N GLY A 126 3.45 8.60 -2.35
CA GLY A 126 2.54 9.75 -2.49
C GLY A 126 1.35 9.77 -1.52
N GLY A 127 1.41 8.99 -0.43
CA GLY A 127 0.30 8.84 0.54
C GLY A 127 -0.59 7.61 0.31
N THR A 128 -0.35 6.84 -0.76
CA THR A 128 -1.11 5.62 -1.07
C THR A 128 -0.26 4.37 -0.89
N THR A 129 -0.83 3.30 -0.35
CA THR A 129 -0.13 2.01 -0.21
C THR A 129 0.09 1.31 -1.56
N ILE A 130 1.36 1.03 -1.89
CA ILE A 130 1.77 0.38 -3.14
C ILE A 130 2.23 -1.07 -2.98
N SER A 131 2.77 -1.43 -1.81
CA SER A 131 3.16 -2.81 -1.48
C SER A 131 2.99 -3.06 0.00
N TRP A 132 2.57 -4.26 0.36
CA TRP A 132 2.45 -4.68 1.75
C TRP A 132 2.51 -6.20 1.82
N ALA A 133 3.00 -6.72 2.94
CA ALA A 133 2.92 -8.13 3.24
C ALA A 133 2.81 -8.37 4.74
N SER A 134 2.19 -9.49 5.10
CA SER A 134 2.21 -10.03 6.45
C SER A 134 2.54 -11.51 6.35
N ASN A 135 3.70 -11.90 6.89
CA ASN A 135 4.27 -13.22 6.74
C ASN A 135 4.72 -13.79 8.08
N LEU A 136 4.39 -15.04 8.35
CA LEU A 136 4.95 -15.78 9.47
C LEU A 136 6.44 -16.02 9.22
N GLN A 137 7.30 -15.66 10.19
CA GLN A 137 8.74 -15.84 10.08
C GLN A 137 9.09 -17.32 9.96
N LYS A 138 10.06 -17.65 9.12
CA LYS A 138 10.47 -19.06 8.91
C LYS A 138 11.13 -19.67 10.13
N ILE A 139 11.77 -18.84 10.96
CA ILE A 139 12.52 -19.23 12.15
C ILE A 139 11.80 -18.80 13.42
N VAL A 140 11.97 -19.58 14.49
CA VAL A 140 11.60 -19.16 15.85
C VAL A 140 12.73 -18.30 16.42
N THR A 141 12.40 -17.09 16.85
CA THR A 141 13.37 -16.14 17.42
C THR A 141 13.24 -16.11 18.94
N LEU A 142 14.36 -16.21 19.65
CA LEU A 142 14.37 -16.19 21.12
C LEU A 142 14.22 -14.76 21.70
N PRO A 143 14.95 -13.73 21.21
CA PRO A 143 14.70 -12.35 21.62
C PRO A 143 13.85 -11.58 20.60
N THR A 144 13.09 -10.60 21.10
CA THR A 144 12.32 -9.65 20.29
C THR A 144 13.19 -8.86 19.31
N THR A 145 14.42 -8.52 19.70
CA THR A 145 15.41 -7.84 18.83
C THR A 145 15.73 -8.64 17.58
N LYS A 146 15.85 -9.96 17.70
CA LYS A 146 16.13 -10.83 16.55
C LYS A 146 14.93 -10.90 15.61
N ALA A 147 13.72 -10.94 16.16
CA ALA A 147 12.48 -10.90 15.37
C ALA A 147 12.37 -9.60 14.56
N LYS A 148 12.75 -8.46 15.15
CA LYS A 148 12.79 -7.16 14.47
C LYS A 148 13.80 -7.12 13.33
N PHE A 149 15.02 -7.61 13.56
CA PHE A 149 16.03 -7.71 12.52
C PHE A 149 15.55 -8.54 11.32
N VAL A 150 14.88 -9.67 11.59
CA VAL A 150 14.27 -10.49 10.53
C VAL A 150 13.18 -9.71 9.79
N ALA A 151 12.31 -9.01 10.52
CA ALA A 151 11.26 -8.18 9.90
C ALA A 151 11.85 -7.06 9.01
N GLU A 152 12.82 -6.33 9.54
CA GLU A 152 13.50 -5.22 8.87
C GLU A 152 14.28 -5.69 7.64
N THR A 153 14.94 -6.85 7.70
CA THR A 153 15.63 -7.42 6.53
C THR A 153 14.67 -7.86 5.43
N GLU A 154 13.49 -8.40 5.77
CA GLU A 154 12.46 -8.71 4.76
C GLU A 154 11.90 -7.43 4.14
N ALA A 155 11.59 -6.41 4.96
CA ALA A 155 11.17 -5.11 4.46
C ALA A 155 12.27 -4.43 3.60
N GLY A 156 13.53 -4.54 3.98
CA GLY A 156 14.67 -3.98 3.26
C GLY A 156 14.84 -4.57 1.86
N LYS A 157 14.58 -5.87 1.68
CA LYS A 157 14.59 -6.51 0.35
C LYS A 157 13.51 -5.92 -0.56
N GLU A 158 12.29 -5.78 -0.04
CA GLU A 158 11.17 -5.19 -0.77
C GLU A 158 11.46 -3.73 -1.11
N MET A 159 12.02 -2.97 -0.17
CA MET A 159 12.39 -1.57 -0.38
C MET A 159 13.43 -1.40 -1.49
N ILE A 160 14.49 -2.23 -1.49
CA ILE A 160 15.52 -2.19 -2.53
C ILE A 160 14.90 -2.50 -3.89
N TRP A 161 14.02 -3.49 -3.97
CA TRP A 161 13.30 -3.83 -5.19
C TRP A 161 12.41 -2.69 -5.68
N LEU A 162 11.60 -2.10 -4.79
CA LEU A 162 10.74 -0.96 -5.11
C LEU A 162 11.54 0.26 -5.54
N HIS A 163 12.68 0.53 -4.90
CA HIS A 163 13.55 1.64 -5.27
C HIS A 163 14.12 1.45 -6.69
N GLY A 164 14.62 0.26 -7.02
CA GLY A 164 15.12 -0.02 -8.38
C GLY A 164 14.01 0.06 -9.41
N PHE A 165 12.84 -0.50 -9.12
CA PHE A 165 11.69 -0.47 -10.01
C PHE A 165 11.16 0.96 -10.25
N LEU A 166 11.06 1.76 -9.20
CA LEU A 166 10.58 3.13 -9.31
C LEU A 166 11.62 4.05 -9.96
N ASP A 167 12.92 3.87 -9.71
CA ASP A 167 13.99 4.66 -10.38
C ASP A 167 13.97 4.46 -11.91
N GLU A 168 13.65 3.26 -12.40
CA GLU A 168 13.52 3.00 -13.83
C GLU A 168 12.30 3.69 -14.45
N LEU A 169 11.24 3.91 -13.66
CA LEU A 169 9.94 4.36 -14.16
C LEU A 169 9.65 5.83 -13.87
N VAL A 170 10.18 6.38 -12.78
CA VAL A 170 9.82 7.68 -12.21
C VAL A 170 11.04 8.35 -11.54
N GLU A 171 11.17 9.67 -11.65
CA GLU A 171 12.12 10.44 -10.83
C GLU A 171 11.58 10.55 -9.39
N VAL A 172 11.87 9.58 -8.53
CA VAL A 172 11.47 9.60 -7.11
C VAL A 172 12.45 10.44 -6.29
N VAL A 173 11.93 11.41 -5.52
CA VAL A 173 12.76 12.19 -4.60
C VAL A 173 13.13 11.34 -3.38
N ARG A 174 14.43 11.16 -3.18
CA ARG A 174 15.03 10.39 -2.09
C ARG A 174 14.83 11.11 -0.75
N SER A 175 13.74 10.82 -0.06
CA SER A 175 13.58 11.20 1.35
C SER A 175 13.16 9.97 2.16
N PHE A 176 14.16 9.32 2.75
CA PHE A 176 13.98 8.21 3.67
C PHE A 176 13.68 8.77 5.07
N ASN A 177 12.51 8.44 5.61
CA ASN A 177 12.21 8.68 7.02
C ASN A 177 11.84 7.34 7.65
N TRP A 178 12.78 6.76 8.41
CA TRP A 178 12.61 5.48 9.08
C TRP A 178 12.16 5.73 10.51
N SER A 179 10.94 5.30 10.83
CA SER A 179 10.43 5.29 12.20
C SER A 179 10.01 3.88 12.57
N SER A 180 10.81 3.23 13.41
CA SER A 180 10.44 1.98 14.07
C SER A 180 9.63 2.30 15.33
N SER A 181 8.32 2.48 15.19
CA SER A 181 7.44 2.65 16.35
C SER A 181 7.25 1.31 17.06
N LEU A 182 7.93 1.14 18.19
CA LEU A 182 7.79 -0.01 19.09
C LEU A 182 6.42 0.04 19.79
N ARG A 183 5.52 -0.90 19.50
CA ARG A 183 4.45 -1.27 20.45
C ARG A 183 4.49 -2.77 20.71
N ILE A 184 4.70 -3.14 21.96
CA ILE A 184 4.51 -4.50 22.45
C ILE A 184 3.03 -4.56 22.85
N GLY A 185 2.20 -5.10 21.96
CA GLY A 185 0.76 -5.21 22.16
C GLY A 185 -0.03 -4.71 20.95
N GLY A 186 -0.70 -5.66 20.28
CA GLY A 186 -1.71 -5.41 19.26
C GLY A 186 -1.18 -4.77 17.97
N PHE A 187 -1.06 -5.58 16.93
CA PHE A 187 -0.84 -5.28 15.50
C PHE A 187 -1.62 -4.05 14.95
N VAL A 188 -2.61 -3.53 15.68
CA VAL A 188 -3.62 -2.59 15.19
C VAL A 188 -3.40 -1.13 15.65
N ALA A 189 -2.63 -0.84 16.72
CA ALA A 189 -2.51 0.55 17.20
C ALA A 189 -1.48 1.39 16.42
N GLY A 190 -0.35 0.80 16.00
CA GLY A 190 0.73 1.51 15.29
C GLY A 190 0.39 1.86 13.83
N MET A 191 -0.28 0.96 13.11
CA MET A 191 -0.74 1.24 11.75
C MET A 191 -1.91 2.22 11.72
N ARG A 192 -2.81 2.21 12.73
CA ARG A 192 -3.97 3.12 12.78
C ARG A 192 -3.59 4.61 12.74
N ASP A 193 -2.53 5.00 13.45
CA ASP A 193 -2.09 6.40 13.49
C ASP A 193 -1.51 6.88 12.15
N CYS A 194 -0.94 5.99 11.32
CA CYS A 194 -0.50 6.31 9.95
C CYS A 194 -1.66 6.32 8.94
N PHE A 195 -2.77 5.65 9.26
CA PHE A 195 -3.96 5.54 8.41
C PHE A 195 -4.96 6.69 8.61
N LEU A 196 -4.78 7.55 9.62
CA LEU A 196 -5.75 8.58 10.01
C LEU A 196 -5.56 9.94 9.32
N GLU A 197 -4.40 10.24 8.73
CA GLU A 197 -4.14 11.60 8.24
C GLU A 197 -4.47 11.85 6.75
N ASP A 198 -4.43 10.87 5.83
CA ASP A 198 -4.40 11.26 4.39
C ASP A 198 -5.23 10.47 3.36
N SER A 199 -5.96 9.40 3.70
CA SER A 199 -6.77 8.74 2.67
C SER A 199 -7.98 7.99 3.22
N GLY A 200 -9.17 8.43 2.83
CA GLY A 200 -10.48 7.84 3.14
C GLY A 200 -10.71 6.44 2.56
N LEU A 201 -9.75 5.53 2.67
CA LEU A 201 -9.87 4.11 2.34
C LEU A 201 -10.15 3.29 3.61
N MET A 202 -11.20 3.67 4.32
CA MET A 202 -11.69 3.01 5.53
C MET A 202 -12.55 1.78 5.18
N LEU A 203 -12.05 0.73 4.51
CA LEU A 203 -12.90 -0.48 4.29
C LEU A 203 -12.20 -1.81 3.98
N VAL A 204 -10.92 -2.02 4.32
CA VAL A 204 -10.25 -3.34 4.11
C VAL A 204 -9.80 -4.04 5.40
N ILE A 205 -9.86 -3.37 6.57
CA ILE A 205 -9.45 -3.97 7.86
C ILE A 205 -10.65 -4.30 8.80
N GLU A 206 -11.89 -3.97 8.39
CA GLU A 206 -13.07 -4.06 9.26
C GLU A 206 -13.63 -5.46 9.55
N LEU A 207 -13.02 -6.54 9.05
CA LEU A 207 -13.52 -7.91 9.29
C LEU A 207 -12.80 -8.69 10.38
N VAL A 208 -11.81 -8.12 11.07
CA VAL A 208 -11.13 -8.79 12.21
C VAL A 208 -11.44 -8.13 13.57
N SER A 209 -12.12 -6.98 13.60
CA SER A 209 -12.35 -6.20 14.83
C SER A 209 -13.60 -6.55 15.65
N LYS A 210 -14.46 -7.48 15.20
CA LYS A 210 -15.74 -7.76 15.88
C LYS A 210 -15.65 -8.56 17.19
N TRP A 211 -14.48 -9.06 17.58
CA TRP A 211 -14.32 -9.88 18.79
C TRP A 211 -13.69 -9.16 20.00
N GLU A 212 -13.20 -7.93 19.84
CA GLU A 212 -12.48 -7.20 20.91
C GLU A 212 -13.35 -6.24 21.73
N ILE A 213 -14.60 -5.97 21.32
CA ILE A 213 -15.50 -5.06 22.05
C ILE A 213 -16.03 -5.67 23.37
N TYR A 214 -16.08 -7.00 23.47
CA TYR A 214 -16.54 -7.68 24.68
C TYR A 214 -15.53 -7.66 25.83
N TRP A 215 -14.24 -7.43 25.56
CA TRP A 215 -13.21 -7.35 26.60
C TRP A 215 -13.10 -5.94 27.21
N ALA A 216 -13.35 -4.89 26.42
CA ALA A 216 -13.30 -3.51 26.89
C ALA A 216 -14.45 -3.14 27.85
N LEU A 217 -15.60 -3.84 27.76
CA LEU A 217 -16.76 -3.57 28.63
C LEU A 217 -16.71 -4.28 30.00
N TRP A 218 -15.83 -5.27 30.21
CA TRP A 218 -15.68 -5.90 31.53
C TRP A 218 -14.72 -5.10 32.43
N SER A 219 -13.72 -4.44 31.87
CA SER A 219 -12.66 -3.76 32.64
C SER A 219 -13.04 -2.42 33.26
N LEU A 220 -14.23 -1.87 32.96
CA LEU A 220 -14.69 -0.55 33.41
C LEU A 220 -15.56 -0.58 34.69
N VAL A 221 -15.71 -1.74 35.35
CA VAL A 221 -16.60 -1.90 36.53
C VAL A 221 -15.86 -2.18 37.85
N LEU A 222 -14.52 -2.29 37.88
CA LEU A 222 -13.80 -2.78 39.07
C LEU A 222 -12.61 -1.96 39.58
N PHE A 223 -12.55 -0.64 39.33
CA PHE A 223 -11.60 0.21 40.05
C PHE A 223 -12.21 1.59 40.33
N ASP A 224 -13.01 1.69 41.40
CA ASP A 224 -13.16 2.93 42.17
C ASP A 224 -12.20 2.88 43.37
N PRO A 225 -11.43 3.95 43.65
CA PRO A 225 -10.47 3.98 44.76
C PRO A 225 -11.11 4.53 46.04
N VAL A 226 -10.94 3.81 47.16
CA VAL A 226 -10.86 4.37 48.52
C VAL A 226 -9.66 3.72 49.21
#